data_AF-A0A166H0R7-F1
#
_entry.id   AF-A0A166H0R7-F1
#
_cell.length_a   1.000
_cell.length_b   1.000
_cell.length_c   1.000
_cell.angle_alpha   90.00
_cell.angle_beta   90.00
_cell.angle_gamma   90.00
#
_symmetry.space_group_name_H-M   'P 1'
#
loop_
_entity.id
_entity.type
_entity.pdbx_description
1 polymer ?
#
loop_
_entity_poly.entity_id
_entity_poly.type
_entity_poly.pdbx_seq_one_letter_code
_entity_poly.pdbx_strand_id
1 'polypeptide(L)'
;MPTLGGVNVWVQVDGLRVPEHRTLFDRNKTHVTCFIPSTEGKRFTVHFENVAREDIDVAGYVYIDSLFMDGKLLLASRNRESVQISGRSKAAGKECPFKFAKLKLTG
;
A
#
# COMPACT_ATOMS: atom_id res chain seq x y z
N MET A 1 -6.74 5.37 -1.52
CA MET A 1 -7.92 4.52 -1.69
C MET A 1 -8.96 5.04 -0.72
N PRO A 2 -10.27 4.82 -0.93
CA PRO A 2 -11.25 5.11 0.13
C PRO A 2 -10.96 4.24 1.35
N THR A 3 -11.31 4.76 2.53
CA THR A 3 -11.22 4.03 3.80
C THR A 3 -12.04 2.74 3.73
N LEU A 4 -11.47 1.63 4.17
CA LEU A 4 -12.14 0.33 4.21
C LEU A 4 -11.90 -0.33 5.57
N GLY A 5 -12.98 -0.72 6.25
CA GLY A 5 -12.87 -1.40 7.55
C GLY A 5 -12.12 -0.60 8.63
N GLY A 6 -12.18 0.74 8.58
CA GLY A 6 -11.45 1.61 9.52
C GLY A 6 -9.96 1.76 9.20
N VAL A 7 -9.50 1.34 8.02
CA VAL A 7 -8.11 1.49 7.57
C VAL A 7 -8.05 2.39 6.35
N ASN A 8 -7.19 3.39 6.43
CA ASN A 8 -6.81 4.22 5.29
C ASN A 8 -5.60 3.59 4.59
N VAL A 9 -5.68 3.46 3.27
CA VAL A 9 -4.54 3.02 2.44
C VAL A 9 -4.35 3.99 1.30
N TRP A 10 -3.11 4.40 1.06
CA TRP A 10 -2.78 5.26 -0.07
C TRP A 10 -1.38 4.98 -0.61
N VAL A 11 -1.13 5.48 -1.81
CA VAL A 11 0.19 5.44 -2.44
C VAL A 11 0.76 6.84 -2.50
N GLN A 12 2.05 6.97 -2.20
CA GLN A 12 2.81 8.20 -2.43
C GLN A 12 3.83 8.01 -3.55
N VAL A 13 4.03 9.07 -4.34
CA VAL A 13 5.13 9.22 -5.29
C VAL A 13 5.80 10.55 -5.02
N ASP A 14 7.12 10.56 -4.87
CA ASP A 14 7.90 11.75 -4.50
C ASP A 14 7.35 12.46 -3.24
N GLY A 15 6.87 11.69 -2.25
CA GLY A 15 6.32 12.18 -0.99
C GLY A 15 4.89 12.73 -1.06
N LEU A 16 4.27 12.71 -2.24
CA LEU A 16 2.92 13.22 -2.46
C LEU A 16 1.93 12.07 -2.66
N ARG A 17 0.79 12.13 -1.95
CA ARG A 17 -0.30 11.18 -2.15
C ARG A 17 -0.85 11.33 -3.57
N VAL A 18 -0.89 10.22 -4.32
CA VAL A 18 -1.43 10.22 -5.68
C VAL A 18 -2.96 10.05 -5.64
N PRO A 19 -3.70 10.67 -6.59
CA PRO A 19 -5.14 10.53 -6.64
C PRO A 19 -5.55 9.13 -7.07
N GLU A 20 -6.69 8.67 -6.55
CA GLU A 20 -7.31 7.42 -6.95
C GLU A 20 -8.45 7.68 -7.95
N HIS A 21 -8.51 6.85 -8.99
CA HIS A 21 -9.47 6.97 -10.09
C HIS A 21 -10.27 5.68 -10.29
N ARG A 22 -11.53 5.81 -10.74
CA ARG A 22 -12.47 4.70 -11.00
C ARG A 22 -12.49 3.68 -9.85
N THR A 23 -12.72 4.18 -8.64
CA THR A 23 -12.83 3.35 -7.44
C THR A 23 -14.07 2.47 -7.49
N LEU A 24 -13.88 1.16 -7.34
CA LEU A 24 -14.93 0.14 -7.34
C LEU A 24 -14.85 -0.66 -6.04
N PHE A 25 -16.00 -0.93 -5.44
CA PHE A 25 -16.13 -1.83 -4.30
C PHE A 25 -16.76 -3.14 -4.74
N ASP A 26 -16.36 -4.25 -4.13
CA ASP A 26 -17.10 -5.50 -4.26
C ASP A 26 -18.44 -5.42 -3.50
N ARG A 27 -19.32 -6.41 -3.73
CA ARG A 27 -20.67 -6.45 -3.12
C ARG A 27 -20.62 -6.44 -1.59
N ASN A 28 -19.58 -7.05 -1.02
CA ASN A 28 -19.43 -7.22 0.42
C ASN A 28 -18.66 -6.07 1.09
N LYS A 29 -18.15 -5.10 0.32
CA LYS A 29 -17.30 -4.01 0.80
C LYS A 29 -16.08 -4.51 1.59
N THR A 30 -15.47 -5.59 1.12
CA THR A 30 -14.22 -6.13 1.66
C THR A 30 -13.05 -5.92 0.70
N HIS A 31 -13.34 -5.56 -0.55
CA HIS A 31 -12.32 -5.23 -1.54
C HIS A 31 -12.62 -3.89 -2.20
N VAL A 32 -11.56 -3.11 -2.39
CA VAL A 32 -11.58 -1.91 -3.21
C VAL A 32 -10.55 -2.03 -4.33
N THR A 33 -10.96 -1.67 -5.54
CA THR A 33 -10.09 -1.57 -6.71
C THR A 33 -10.09 -0.14 -7.22
N CYS A 34 -8.93 0.42 -7.52
CA CYS A 34 -8.80 1.73 -8.14
C CYS A 34 -7.57 1.80 -9.04
N PHE A 35 -7.53 2.78 -9.92
CA PHE A 35 -6.35 3.14 -10.68
C PHE A 35 -5.64 4.33 -10.05
N ILE A 36 -4.32 4.36 -10.15
CA ILE A 36 -3.48 5.50 -9.76
C ILE A 36 -2.55 5.87 -10.92
N PRO A 37 -2.08 7.12 -11.01
CA PRO A 37 -1.01 7.49 -11.93
C PRO A 37 0.27 6.69 -11.65
N SER A 38 0.87 6.12 -12.69
CA SER A 38 2.07 5.29 -12.60
C SER A 38 3.09 5.64 -13.68
N THR A 39 3.92 6.65 -13.43
CA THR A 39 5.01 7.00 -14.35
C THR A 39 6.15 6.00 -14.21
N GLU A 40 6.52 5.33 -15.31
CA GLU A 40 7.68 4.44 -15.37
C GLU A 40 8.91 5.13 -14.76
N GLY A 41 9.67 4.41 -13.94
CA GLY A 41 10.85 4.99 -13.33
C GLY A 41 10.65 5.52 -11.92
N LYS A 42 9.43 5.98 -11.60
CA LYS A 42 9.14 6.59 -10.30
C LYS A 42 9.03 5.54 -9.20
N ARG A 43 9.59 5.89 -8.04
CA ARG A 43 9.43 5.11 -6.81
C ARG A 43 8.08 5.43 -6.19
N PHE A 44 7.51 4.44 -5.52
CA PHE A 44 6.30 4.64 -4.76
C PHE A 44 6.38 3.97 -3.39
N THR A 45 5.60 4.49 -2.46
CA THR A 45 5.46 3.97 -1.10
C THR A 45 3.99 3.69 -0.83
N VAL A 46 3.69 2.54 -0.23
CA VAL A 46 2.35 2.20 0.23
C VAL A 46 2.24 2.55 1.70
N HIS A 47 1.21 3.29 2.07
CA HIS A 47 0.96 3.70 3.44
C HIS A 47 -0.34 3.08 3.95
N PHE A 48 -0.32 2.73 5.23
CA PHE A 48 -1.45 2.23 5.97
C PHE A 48 -1.62 3.09 7.21
N GLU A 49 -2.85 3.46 7.51
CA GLU A 49 -3.19 4.19 8.72
C GLU A 49 -4.43 3.54 9.32
N ASN A 50 -4.33 3.19 10.61
CA ASN A 50 -5.49 2.74 11.36
C ASN A 50 -6.25 3.97 11.85
N VAL A 51 -7.44 4.20 11.29
CA VAL A 51 -8.34 5.29 11.68
C VAL A 51 -9.56 4.78 12.45
N ALA A 52 -9.60 3.47 12.74
CA ALA A 52 -10.59 2.91 13.64
C ALA A 52 -10.32 3.45 15.05
N ARG A 53 -11.36 3.85 15.78
CA ARG A 53 -11.26 4.37 17.15
C ARG A 53 -11.10 3.27 18.22
N GLU A 54 -10.81 2.05 17.80
CA GLU A 54 -10.77 0.87 18.67
C GLU A 54 -9.33 0.34 18.77
N ASP A 55 -9.03 -0.36 19.89
CA ASP A 55 -7.74 -1.02 20.15
C ASP A 55 -7.54 -2.27 19.27
N ILE A 56 -7.62 -2.09 17.95
CA ILE A 56 -7.50 -3.15 16.95
C ILE A 56 -6.09 -3.12 16.35
N ASP A 57 -5.41 -4.25 16.43
CA ASP A 57 -4.16 -4.47 15.69
C ASP A 57 -4.45 -4.66 14.20
N VAL A 58 -3.72 -3.94 13.34
CA VAL A 58 -3.88 -4.00 11.87
C VAL A 58 -2.60 -4.52 11.23
N ALA A 59 -2.72 -5.55 10.39
CA ALA A 59 -1.62 -6.04 9.56
C ALA A 59 -1.83 -5.61 8.10
N GLY A 60 -0.83 -4.94 7.51
CA GLY A 60 -0.80 -4.56 6.11
C GLY A 60 0.20 -5.43 5.35
N TYR A 61 -0.21 -5.95 4.19
CA TYR A 61 0.61 -6.77 3.30
C TYR A 61 0.58 -6.18 1.90
N VAL A 62 1.75 -6.07 1.26
CA VAL A 62 1.87 -5.54 -0.11
C VAL A 62 2.25 -6.66 -1.06
N TYR A 63 1.46 -6.76 -2.13
CA TYR A 63 1.71 -7.64 -3.27
C TYR A 63 1.86 -6.78 -4.52
N ILE A 64 2.87 -7.07 -5.33
CA ILE A 64 3.09 -6.44 -6.64
C ILE A 64 3.16 -7.57 -7.67
N ASP A 65 2.35 -7.49 -8.72
CA ASP A 65 2.25 -8.51 -9.76
C ASP A 65 2.08 -9.93 -9.18
N SER A 66 1.19 -10.04 -8.18
CA SER A 66 0.89 -11.28 -7.43
C SER A 66 2.03 -11.82 -6.55
N LEU A 67 3.17 -11.15 -6.47
CA LEU A 67 4.29 -11.55 -5.61
C LEU A 67 4.25 -10.80 -4.27
N PHE A 68 4.41 -11.54 -3.17
CA PHE A 68 4.53 -10.95 -1.84
C PHE A 68 5.83 -10.13 -1.72
N MET A 69 5.71 -8.88 -1.30
CA MET A 69 6.84 -7.96 -1.18
C MET A 69 7.30 -7.79 0.26
N ASP A 70 6.39 -7.32 1.12
CA ASP A 70 6.66 -7.07 2.54
C ASP A 70 5.33 -6.89 3.31
N GLY A 71 5.40 -6.92 4.63
CA GLY A 71 4.29 -6.62 5.54
C GLY A 71 4.71 -5.77 6.74
N LYS A 72 3.73 -5.14 7.37
CA LYS A 72 3.89 -4.33 8.59
C LYS A 72 2.71 -4.53 9.51
N LEU A 73 2.99 -4.44 10.82
CA LEU A 73 1.99 -4.51 11.87
C LEU A 73 1.86 -3.13 12.53
N LEU A 74 0.62 -2.64 12.59
CA LEU A 74 0.16 -1.53 13.38
C LEU A 74 -0.42 -2.11 14.67
N LEU A 75 0.36 -2.07 15.74
CA LEU A 75 -0.10 -2.50 17.06
C LEU A 75 -0.83 -1.34 17.74
N ALA A 76 -2.09 -1.56 18.14
CA ALA A 76 -2.88 -0.59 18.88
C ALA A 76 -2.17 -0.18 20.18
N SER A 77 -1.61 -1.16 20.90
CA SER A 77 -0.82 -0.96 22.11
C SER A 77 0.40 -0.02 21.97
N ARG A 78 0.88 0.22 20.74
CA ARG A 78 2.03 1.09 20.49
C ARG A 78 1.63 2.51 20.09
N ASN A 79 0.33 2.84 20.08
CA ASN A 79 -0.20 4.12 19.56
C ASN A 79 0.43 4.50 18.21
N ARG A 80 0.72 3.51 17.35
CA ARG A 80 1.20 3.77 16.00
C ARG A 80 0.01 3.94 15.10
N GLU A 81 -0.23 5.17 14.67
CA GLU A 81 -1.36 5.52 13.81
C GLU A 81 -1.12 5.07 12.36
N SER A 82 0.13 5.10 11.88
CA SER A 82 0.47 4.72 10.50
C SER A 82 1.81 4.00 10.34
N VAL A 83 1.91 3.22 9.27
CA VAL A 83 3.11 2.54 8.80
C VAL A 83 3.20 2.68 7.28
N GLN A 84 4.42 2.48 6.76
CA GLN A 84 4.67 2.54 5.33
C GLN A 84 5.58 1.39 4.88
N ILE A 85 5.43 1.03 3.60
CA ILE A 85 6.24 0.01 2.92
C ILE A 85 6.71 0.61 1.59
N SER A 86 8.02 0.83 1.48
CA SER A 86 8.68 1.47 0.32
C SER A 86 9.47 0.50 -0.55
N GLY A 87 9.65 -0.75 -0.09
CA GLY A 87 10.53 -1.70 -0.74
C GLY A 87 10.59 -3.03 -0.02
N ARG A 88 11.29 -3.98 -0.64
CA ARG A 88 11.61 -5.27 -0.03
C ARG A 88 13.00 -5.21 0.60
N SER A 89 13.12 -5.61 1.86
CA SER A 89 14.42 -5.78 2.50
C SER A 89 15.21 -6.91 1.83
N LYS A 90 16.48 -6.66 1.50
CA LYS A 90 17.45 -7.66 1.03
C LYS A 90 18.49 -7.92 2.12
N ALA A 91 19.22 -9.02 1.96
CA ALA A 91 20.38 -9.34 2.80
C ALA A 91 21.37 -8.15 2.84
N ALA A 92 22.11 -8.05 3.95
CA ALA A 92 23.06 -6.96 4.23
C ALA A 92 22.44 -5.56 4.32
N GLY A 93 21.17 -5.45 4.75
CA GLY A 93 20.53 -4.17 5.09
C GLY A 93 20.21 -3.27 3.89
N LYS A 94 20.26 -3.81 2.67
CA LYS A 94 19.91 -3.05 1.46
C LYS A 94 18.41 -3.16 1.19
N GLU A 95 17.74 -2.04 0.93
CA GLU A 95 16.35 -2.04 0.48
C GLU A 95 16.28 -2.08 -1.05
N CYS A 96 15.35 -2.86 -1.59
CA CYS A 96 14.96 -2.82 -2.99
C CYS A 96 13.66 -2.02 -3.12
N PRO A 97 13.72 -0.74 -3.52
CA PRO A 97 12.55 0.12 -3.53
C PRO A 97 11.52 -0.34 -4.57
N PHE A 98 10.25 -0.11 -4.28
CA PHE A 98 9.19 -0.31 -5.27
C PHE A 98 9.28 0.78 -6.34
N LYS A 99 9.10 0.37 -7.59
CA LYS A 99 9.27 1.23 -8.76
C LYS A 99 8.28 0.81 -9.84
N PHE A 100 7.59 1.78 -10.43
CA PHE A 100 6.73 1.50 -11.59
C PHE A 100 7.59 1.11 -12.79
N ALA A 101 7.17 0.05 -13.48
CA ALA A 101 7.79 -0.46 -14.69
C ALA A 101 6.75 -0.61 -15.78
N LYS A 102 7.19 -0.58 -17.04
CA LYS A 102 6.32 -0.99 -18.16
C LYS A 102 5.97 -2.46 -18.02
N LEU A 103 4.67 -2.77 -18.07
CA LEU A 103 4.21 -4.15 -18.24
C LEU A 103 4.66 -4.63 -19.62
N LYS A 104 5.49 -5.69 -19.65
CA LYS A 104 5.70 -6.45 -20.88
C LYS A 104 4.50 -7.37 -21.05
N LEU A 105 3.60 -7.01 -21.94
CA LEU A 105 2.56 -7.92 -22.39
C LEU A 105 3.25 -9.09 -23.11
N THR A 106 3.00 -10.32 -22.68
CA THR A 106 3.37 -11.50 -23.45
C THR A 106 2.56 -11.45 -24.74
N GLY A 107 3.25 -11.20 -25.86
CA GLY A 107 2.71 -11.31 -27.21
C GLY A 107 2.65 -12.76 -27.67
#